data_AF-A0A4Q6GPA3-F1
#
_entry.id   AF-A0A4Q6GPA3-F1
#
_cell.length_a   1.000
_cell.length_b   1.000
_cell.length_c   1.000
_cell.angle_alpha   90.00
_cell.angle_beta   90.00
_cell.angle_gamma   90.00
#
_symmetry.space_group_name_H-M   'P 1'
#
loop_
_entity.id
_entity.type
_entity.pdbx_description
1 polymer ?
#
loop_
_entity_poly.entity_id
_entity_poly.type
_entity_poly.pdbx_seq_one_letter_code
_entity_poly.pdbx_strand_id
1 'polypeptide(L)'
;MLDPVLRHLEALVSCDTRNPPRAIGTGGIFDYIRAQLPGFDIEVVDHGAGAVSLFAVRGRPRRVFNVHLDTVPSSPAWTDDPLKLRVAGGRAIGLGACDIKGAAAALIAAAQITEGDAAFLFSSDEEANDPRCIAAFLARDHGFSEAIIAEPTQGQAVLAHRGISAVRMAFEGRAGHASAENALSLSAVHNAMRWGTAALDYVEAQQHLRFGGLTGLRFNIGRVEGGIKANMIAPSAE
;
A
#
# COMPACT_ATOMS: atom_id res chain seq x y z
N MET A 1 18.72 2.97 21.58
CA MET A 1 17.70 3.44 20.61
C MET A 1 16.73 2.34 20.18
N LEU A 2 17.13 1.06 20.11
CA LEU A 2 16.24 -0.01 19.66
C LEU A 2 15.02 -0.24 20.56
N ASP A 3 15.17 -0.24 21.90
CA ASP A 3 14.03 -0.51 22.80
C ASP A 3 12.90 0.53 22.71
N PRO A 4 13.17 1.86 22.66
CA PRO A 4 12.15 2.85 22.35
C PRO A 4 11.44 2.60 21.01
N VAL A 5 12.21 2.25 19.96
CA VAL A 5 11.62 1.95 18.64
C VAL A 5 10.70 0.74 18.72
N LEU A 6 11.11 -0.35 19.37
CA LEU A 6 10.28 -1.54 19.53
C LEU A 6 9.00 -1.25 20.32
N ARG A 7 9.06 -0.39 21.35
CA ARG A 7 7.88 0.05 22.10
C ARG A 7 6.90 0.84 21.25
N HIS A 8 7.38 1.77 20.43
CA HIS A 8 6.51 2.49 19.50
C HIS A 8 5.94 1.57 18.45
N LEU A 9 6.76 0.66 17.90
CA LEU A 9 6.31 -0.31 16.92
C LEU A 9 5.20 -1.20 17.46
N GLU A 10 5.32 -1.67 18.71
CA GLU A 10 4.29 -2.47 19.37
C GLU A 10 2.96 -1.71 19.45
N ALA A 11 3.00 -0.46 19.89
CA ALA A 11 1.81 0.39 19.97
C ALA A 11 1.18 0.62 18.58
N LEU A 12 1.99 0.94 17.56
CA LEU A 12 1.51 1.18 16.20
C LEU A 12 0.92 -0.09 15.57
N VAL A 13 1.55 -1.25 15.76
CA VAL A 13 1.07 -2.56 15.26
C VAL A 13 -0.25 -2.95 15.92
N SER A 14 -0.45 -2.59 17.18
CA SER A 14 -1.72 -2.85 17.90
C SER A 14 -2.92 -2.08 17.36
N CYS A 15 -2.69 -1.01 16.60
CA CYS A 15 -3.76 -0.28 15.93
C CYS A 15 -4.15 -0.96 14.62
N ASP A 16 -5.40 -1.38 14.50
CA ASP A 16 -5.96 -1.93 13.26
C ASP A 16 -6.14 -0.81 12.23
N THR A 17 -5.22 -0.77 11.26
CA THR A 17 -5.22 0.19 10.16
C THR A 17 -5.28 -0.51 8.80
N ARG A 18 -5.92 -1.69 8.76
CA ARG A 18 -6.05 -2.46 7.52
C ARG A 18 -6.83 -1.69 6.44
N ASN A 19 -6.28 -1.67 5.23
CA ASN A 19 -6.82 -1.05 4.04
C ASN A 19 -6.77 -2.05 2.87
N PRO A 20 -7.92 -2.62 2.44
CA PRO A 20 -9.28 -2.46 2.96
C PRO A 20 -9.52 -3.05 4.38
N PRO A 21 -10.56 -2.62 5.13
CA PRO A 21 -11.62 -1.68 4.73
C PRO A 21 -11.29 -0.20 4.94
N ARG A 22 -10.09 0.14 5.44
CA ARG A 22 -9.66 1.51 5.77
C ARG A 22 -10.58 2.16 6.81
N ALA A 23 -10.95 1.41 7.85
CA ALA A 23 -11.79 1.90 8.95
C ALA A 23 -10.98 2.74 9.95
N ILE A 24 -10.37 3.82 9.46
CA ILE A 24 -9.41 4.65 10.19
C ILE A 24 -10.05 6.03 10.43
N GLY A 25 -10.05 6.50 11.68
CA GLY A 25 -10.50 7.85 12.04
C GLY A 25 -9.35 8.73 12.53
N THR A 26 -9.64 9.90 13.08
CA THR A 26 -8.62 10.82 13.62
C THR A 26 -8.10 10.43 15.01
N GLY A 27 -8.66 9.40 15.63
CA GLY A 27 -8.25 8.90 16.94
C GLY A 27 -7.32 7.69 16.86
N GLY A 28 -7.15 6.98 17.98
CA GLY A 28 -6.43 5.70 18.01
C GLY A 28 -4.94 5.87 17.67
N ILE A 29 -4.51 5.39 16.50
CA ILE A 29 -3.10 5.51 16.07
C ILE A 29 -2.65 6.99 15.99
N PHE A 30 -3.54 7.90 15.58
CA PHE A 30 -3.22 9.31 15.50
C PHE A 30 -3.15 9.98 16.87
N ASP A 31 -4.04 9.62 17.81
CA ASP A 31 -3.94 10.09 19.21
C ASP A 31 -2.61 9.66 19.84
N TYR A 32 -2.21 8.41 19.57
CA TYR A 32 -0.93 7.89 20.01
C TYR A 32 0.22 8.74 19.47
N ILE A 33 0.30 8.94 18.15
CA ILE A 33 1.38 9.70 17.51
C ILE A 33 1.41 11.14 18.03
N ARG A 34 0.26 11.81 18.20
CA ARG A 34 0.18 13.17 18.79
C ARG A 34 0.83 13.23 20.16
N ALA A 35 0.54 12.23 21.01
CA ALA A 35 1.11 12.17 22.35
C ALA A 35 2.63 11.89 22.37
N GLN A 36 3.18 11.31 21.29
CA GLN A 36 4.60 10.96 21.20
C GLN A 36 5.49 12.03 20.55
N LEU A 37 4.92 13.15 20.06
CA LEU A 37 5.65 14.21 19.37
C LEU A 37 5.61 15.56 20.12
N PRO A 38 6.16 15.64 21.35
CA PRO A 38 6.20 16.90 22.10
C PRO A 38 7.04 17.95 21.37
N GLY A 39 6.57 19.20 21.40
CA GLY A 39 7.26 20.32 20.75
C GLY A 39 7.08 20.39 19.23
N PHE A 40 6.19 19.58 18.65
CA PHE A 40 5.74 19.72 17.27
C PHE A 40 4.41 20.47 17.23
N ASP A 41 4.25 21.33 16.23
CA ASP A 41 2.95 21.85 15.80
C ASP A 41 2.28 20.76 14.95
N ILE A 42 1.10 20.28 15.39
CA ILE A 42 0.44 19.11 14.79
C ILE A 42 -0.96 19.43 14.28
N GLU A 43 -1.16 19.23 12.98
CA GLU A 43 -2.46 19.25 12.31
C GLU A 43 -2.89 17.81 11.99
N VAL A 44 -4.14 17.46 12.29
CA VAL A 44 -4.76 16.19 11.85
C VAL A 44 -5.96 16.54 11.00
N VAL A 45 -6.01 16.00 9.78
CA VAL A 45 -7.06 16.28 8.80
C VAL A 45 -7.72 14.97 8.39
N ASP A 46 -9.04 14.91 8.50
CA ASP A 46 -9.86 13.84 7.94
C ASP A 46 -10.30 14.22 6.52
N HIS A 47 -9.84 13.45 5.53
CA HIS A 47 -10.20 13.60 4.11
C HIS A 47 -11.40 12.72 3.72
N GLY A 48 -12.01 12.04 4.70
CA GLY A 48 -13.15 11.15 4.56
C GLY A 48 -12.78 9.73 4.11
N ALA A 49 -13.71 8.79 4.33
CA ALA A 49 -13.58 7.39 3.93
C ALA A 49 -12.27 6.71 4.40
N GLY A 50 -11.80 7.05 5.59
CA GLY A 50 -10.60 6.45 6.17
C GLY A 50 -9.27 7.08 5.78
N ALA A 51 -9.29 8.07 4.89
CA ALA A 51 -8.10 8.83 4.53
C ALA A 51 -7.89 9.95 5.55
N VAL A 52 -6.91 9.78 6.43
CA VAL A 52 -6.56 10.75 7.48
C VAL A 52 -5.07 11.04 7.39
N SER A 53 -4.71 12.31 7.51
CA SER A 53 -3.31 12.73 7.56
C SER A 53 -2.99 13.44 8.88
N LEU A 54 -1.84 13.14 9.46
CA LEU A 54 -1.23 13.91 10.55
C LEU A 54 0.04 14.56 10.04
N PHE A 55 0.06 15.89 10.02
CA PHE A 55 1.22 16.69 9.67
C PHE A 55 1.79 17.33 10.92
N ALA A 56 3.04 17.02 11.24
CA ALA A 56 3.75 17.49 12.42
C ALA A 56 5.03 18.22 12.02
N VAL A 57 5.22 19.45 12.52
CA VAL A 57 6.42 20.26 12.22
C VAL A 57 7.05 20.76 13.52
N ARG A 58 8.37 20.68 13.61
CA ARG A 58 9.19 21.33 14.63
C ARG A 58 10.29 22.13 13.95
N GLY A 59 10.42 23.42 14.31
CA GLY A 59 11.44 24.30 13.74
C GLY A 59 11.17 24.69 12.27
N ARG A 60 12.22 24.80 11.44
CA ARG A 60 12.14 25.18 10.01
C ARG A 60 12.80 24.13 9.09
N PRO A 61 12.28 22.90 9.06
CA PRO A 61 12.89 21.81 8.31
C PRO A 61 12.80 22.06 6.80
N ARG A 62 13.88 21.70 6.08
CA ARG A 62 13.93 21.74 4.61
C ARG A 62 13.31 20.52 3.93
N ARG A 63 13.05 19.47 4.71
CA ARG A 63 12.65 18.14 4.25
C ARG A 63 11.46 17.63 5.07
N VAL A 64 10.55 16.93 4.40
CA VAL A 64 9.49 16.15 5.04
C VAL A 64 9.78 14.65 4.94
N PHE A 65 9.50 13.90 6.01
CA PHE A 65 9.42 12.45 5.97
C PHE A 65 7.96 12.04 5.91
N ASN A 66 7.58 11.28 4.89
CA ASN A 66 6.24 10.71 4.78
C ASN A 66 6.28 9.21 5.11
N VAL A 67 5.30 8.78 5.90
CA VAL A 67 5.13 7.39 6.31
C VAL A 67 3.64 7.08 6.27
N HIS A 68 3.22 6.10 5.47
CA HIS A 68 1.83 5.64 5.53
C HIS A 68 1.63 4.74 6.76
N LEU A 69 0.43 4.79 7.33
CA LEU A 69 0.05 4.09 8.57
C LEU A 69 -0.93 2.96 8.32
N ASP A 70 -1.62 2.98 7.19
CA ASP A 70 -2.42 1.87 6.74
C ASP A 70 -1.55 0.67 6.38
N THR A 71 -2.16 -0.51 6.42
CA THR A 71 -1.51 -1.77 6.07
C THR A 71 -2.42 -2.56 5.14
N VAL A 72 -1.87 -3.42 4.29
CA VAL A 72 -2.67 -4.46 3.63
C VAL A 72 -3.49 -5.31 4.63
N PRO A 73 -4.55 -6.02 4.18
CA PRO A 73 -5.24 -7.00 5.01
C PRO A 73 -4.34 -8.16 5.45
N SER A 74 -4.60 -8.70 6.64
CA SER A 74 -3.93 -9.91 7.13
C SER A 74 -4.42 -11.18 6.43
N SER A 75 -3.49 -12.10 6.14
CA SER A 75 -3.82 -13.43 5.62
C SER A 75 -4.35 -14.39 6.69
N PRO A 76 -5.22 -15.37 6.36
CA PRO A 76 -5.56 -16.47 7.27
C PRO A 76 -4.37 -17.35 7.68
N ALA A 77 -3.24 -17.27 6.98
CA ALA A 77 -2.04 -18.06 7.25
C ALA A 77 -1.16 -17.53 8.39
N TRP A 78 -1.53 -16.41 9.02
CA TRP A 78 -0.83 -15.93 10.22
C TRP A 78 -0.87 -16.97 11.34
N THR A 79 0.29 -17.27 11.94
CA THR A 79 0.40 -18.26 13.02
C THR A 79 -0.01 -17.71 14.39
N ASP A 80 -0.06 -16.39 14.52
CA ASP A 80 -0.39 -15.63 15.72
C ASP A 80 -1.25 -14.41 15.33
N ASP A 81 -1.75 -13.68 16.33
CA ASP A 81 -2.50 -12.43 16.11
C ASP A 81 -1.63 -11.38 15.38
N PRO A 82 -2.01 -10.94 14.15
CA PRO A 82 -1.23 -9.99 13.37
C PRO A 82 -1.08 -8.61 14.04
N LEU A 83 -1.97 -8.25 14.95
CA LEU A 83 -1.97 -6.97 15.67
C LEU A 83 -1.21 -7.04 17.00
N LYS A 84 -0.56 -8.16 17.31
CA LYS A 84 0.32 -8.29 18.48
C LYS A 84 1.76 -8.45 18.02
N LEU A 85 2.57 -7.41 18.23
CA LEU A 85 3.98 -7.45 17.86
C LEU A 85 4.70 -8.54 18.66
N ARG A 86 5.37 -9.45 17.96
CA ARG A 86 6.24 -10.47 18.55
C ARG A 86 7.69 -10.23 18.15
N VAL A 87 8.57 -10.08 19.13
CA VAL A 87 10.02 -9.98 18.90
C VAL A 87 10.67 -11.34 19.15
N ALA A 88 11.16 -11.99 18.10
CA ALA A 88 11.78 -13.30 18.18
C ALA A 88 12.84 -13.50 17.10
N GLY A 89 13.93 -14.18 17.44
CA GLY A 89 14.99 -14.52 16.47
C GLY A 89 15.61 -13.30 15.77
N GLY A 90 15.72 -12.17 16.50
CA GLY A 90 16.25 -10.91 15.95
C GLY A 90 15.31 -10.17 15.00
N ARG A 91 14.01 -10.51 14.99
CA ARG A 91 13.01 -9.87 14.12
C ARG A 91 11.79 -9.45 14.94
N ALA A 92 11.17 -8.35 14.53
CA ALA A 92 9.84 -7.95 14.99
C ALA A 92 8.80 -8.43 13.95
N ILE A 93 7.80 -9.17 14.40
CA ILE A 93 6.79 -9.82 13.57
C ILE A 93 5.43 -9.27 13.97
N GLY A 94 4.76 -8.61 13.04
CA GLY A 94 3.46 -7.97 13.21
C GLY A 94 3.02 -7.32 11.91
N LEU A 95 1.72 -7.14 11.71
CA LEU A 95 1.18 -6.53 10.50
C LEU A 95 1.62 -5.07 10.43
N GLY A 96 2.25 -4.72 9.31
CA GLY A 96 2.87 -3.43 9.08
C GLY A 96 4.20 -3.20 9.79
N ALA A 97 4.76 -4.19 10.51
CA ALA A 97 6.06 -4.03 11.17
C ALA A 97 7.19 -3.75 10.17
N CYS A 98 7.14 -4.41 9.01
CA CYS A 98 8.04 -4.15 7.88
C CYS A 98 7.55 -3.00 7.01
N ASP A 99 6.23 -2.92 6.78
CA ASP A 99 5.62 -2.05 5.77
C ASP A 99 4.40 -1.29 6.32
N ILE A 100 4.55 -0.06 6.83
CA ILE A 100 5.84 0.59 7.08
C ILE A 100 5.92 1.22 8.48
N LYS A 101 5.13 0.71 9.43
CA LYS A 101 5.06 1.18 10.83
C LYS A 101 6.41 1.12 11.54
N GLY A 102 7.34 0.26 11.11
CA GLY A 102 8.73 0.25 11.58
C GLY A 102 9.44 1.59 11.39
N ALA A 103 9.23 2.26 10.25
CA ALA A 103 9.80 3.58 9.99
C ALA A 103 9.11 4.67 10.83
N ALA A 104 7.78 4.60 11.00
CA ALA A 104 7.05 5.52 11.86
C ALA A 104 7.58 5.44 13.31
N ALA A 105 7.74 4.22 13.84
CA ALA A 105 8.30 3.98 15.16
C ALA A 105 9.73 4.56 15.32
N ALA A 106 10.56 4.41 14.29
CA ALA A 106 11.92 4.96 14.28
C ALA A 106 11.93 6.50 14.28
N LEU A 107 11.09 7.14 13.46
CA LEU A 107 10.97 8.60 13.42
C LEU A 107 10.47 9.16 14.75
N ILE A 108 9.46 8.52 15.35
CA ILE A 108 8.94 8.92 16.67
C ILE A 108 10.04 8.82 17.74
N ALA A 109 10.75 7.69 17.80
CA ALA A 109 11.85 7.52 18.75
C ALA A 109 12.96 8.57 18.55
N ALA A 110 13.31 8.89 17.30
CA ALA A 110 14.31 9.90 16.98
C ALA A 110 13.85 11.31 17.38
N ALA A 111 12.56 11.63 17.17
CA ALA A 111 11.98 12.91 17.56
C ALA A 111 12.01 13.17 19.07
N GLN A 112 11.96 12.11 19.89
CA GLN A 112 12.00 12.20 21.35
C GLN A 112 13.39 12.41 21.94
N ILE A 113 14.46 12.14 21.18
CA ILE A 113 15.85 12.27 21.65
C ILE A 113 16.62 13.39 20.94
N THR A 114 15.97 14.08 20.02
CA THR A 114 16.54 15.21 19.27
C THR A 114 15.64 16.42 19.43
N GLU A 115 16.23 17.62 19.38
CA GLU A 115 15.50 18.89 19.36
C GLU A 115 15.52 19.56 17.98
N GLY A 116 16.19 18.93 17.01
CA GLY A 116 16.39 19.49 15.68
C GLY A 116 15.10 19.64 14.88
N ASP A 117 15.18 20.49 13.87
CA ASP A 117 14.11 20.74 12.90
C ASP A 117 13.67 19.44 12.22
N ALA A 118 12.37 19.17 12.21
CA ALA A 118 11.80 17.96 11.64
C ALA A 118 10.36 18.18 11.15
N ALA A 119 10.01 17.57 10.03
CA ALA A 119 8.64 17.52 9.53
C ALA A 119 8.26 16.08 9.18
N PHE A 120 7.10 15.65 9.69
CA PHE A 120 6.53 14.33 9.45
C PHE A 120 5.13 14.46 8.85
N LEU A 121 4.86 13.70 7.80
CA LEU A 121 3.53 13.52 7.23
C LEU A 121 3.14 12.05 7.38
N PHE A 122 2.25 11.75 8.29
CA PHE A 122 1.67 10.41 8.40
C PHE A 122 0.36 10.36 7.62
N SER A 123 0.25 9.46 6.65
CA SER A 123 -0.96 9.23 5.82
C SER A 123 -1.58 7.87 6.12
N SER A 124 -2.80 7.57 5.65
CA SER A 124 -3.49 6.32 5.95
C SER A 124 -4.24 5.70 4.77
N ASP A 125 -3.77 5.94 3.56
CA ASP A 125 -4.46 5.55 2.33
C ASP A 125 -3.53 5.17 1.17
N GLU A 126 -2.33 4.68 1.45
CA GLU A 126 -1.37 4.27 0.40
C GLU A 126 -1.74 2.92 -0.22
N GLU A 127 -2.16 1.96 0.60
CA GLU A 127 -2.22 0.52 0.26
C GLU A 127 -3.39 0.13 -0.66
N ALA A 128 -4.24 1.09 -1.05
CA ALA A 128 -5.42 0.83 -1.87
C ALA A 128 -5.84 2.01 -2.76
N ASN A 129 -6.90 1.78 -3.53
CA ASN A 129 -7.52 2.82 -4.37
C ASN A 129 -8.19 3.93 -3.53
N ASP A 130 -8.60 5.00 -4.21
CA ASP A 130 -9.15 6.22 -3.60
C ASP A 130 -8.18 6.90 -2.58
N PRO A 131 -6.88 7.09 -2.92
CA PRO A 131 -5.98 7.86 -2.06
C PRO A 131 -6.31 9.36 -2.12
N ARG A 132 -6.25 10.03 -0.98
CA ARG A 132 -6.59 11.45 -0.80
C ARG A 132 -5.50 12.23 -0.07
N CYS A 133 -4.81 11.62 0.90
CA CYS A 133 -3.90 12.32 1.81
C CYS A 133 -2.78 13.06 1.08
N ILE A 134 -2.05 12.38 0.20
CA ILE A 134 -0.92 12.98 -0.51
C ILE A 134 -1.37 14.06 -1.49
N ALA A 135 -2.47 13.82 -2.22
CA ALA A 135 -3.03 14.82 -3.13
C ALA A 135 -3.49 16.09 -2.39
N ALA A 136 -4.15 15.93 -1.23
CA ALA A 136 -4.55 17.05 -0.38
C ALA A 136 -3.35 17.81 0.20
N PHE A 137 -2.29 17.09 0.60
CA PHE A 137 -1.04 17.70 1.06
C PHE A 137 -0.39 18.53 -0.05
N LEU A 138 -0.27 17.99 -1.26
CA LEU A 138 0.33 18.67 -2.42
C LEU A 138 -0.51 19.83 -2.97
N ALA A 139 -1.77 19.96 -2.57
CA ALA A 139 -2.62 21.09 -2.96
C ALA A 139 -2.21 22.42 -2.31
N ARG A 140 -1.24 22.40 -1.38
CA ARG A 140 -0.66 23.58 -0.73
C ARG A 140 0.86 23.53 -0.84
N ASP A 141 1.48 24.69 -0.91
CA ASP A 141 2.93 24.80 -0.78
C ASP A 141 3.32 24.83 0.69
N HIS A 142 4.17 23.88 1.10
CA HIS A 142 4.69 23.75 2.47
C HIS A 142 6.15 24.23 2.59
N GLY A 143 6.78 24.65 1.48
CA GLY A 143 8.16 25.17 1.48
C GLY A 143 9.26 24.10 1.60
N PHE A 144 8.93 22.81 1.48
CA PHE A 144 9.92 21.73 1.49
C PHE A 144 10.64 21.62 0.15
N SER A 145 11.95 21.45 0.20
CA SER A 145 12.78 21.18 -1.00
C SER A 145 12.98 19.69 -1.26
N GLU A 146 12.66 18.84 -0.27
CA GLU A 146 12.96 17.41 -0.30
C GLU A 146 11.86 16.61 0.42
N ALA A 147 11.56 15.41 -0.09
CA ALA A 147 10.70 14.45 0.58
C ALA A 147 11.41 13.10 0.67
N ILE A 148 11.35 12.45 1.83
CA ILE A 148 11.75 11.06 2.01
C ILE A 148 10.49 10.26 2.31
N ILE A 149 10.16 9.33 1.42
CA ILE A 149 9.03 8.42 1.57
C ILE A 149 9.57 7.13 2.16
N ALA A 150 9.03 6.73 3.32
CA ALA A 150 9.44 5.50 3.97
C ALA A 150 8.81 4.30 3.26
N GLU A 151 9.67 3.34 2.90
CA GLU A 151 9.33 2.05 2.29
C GLU A 151 10.41 1.03 2.71
N PRO A 152 10.15 -0.29 2.66
CA PRO A 152 11.11 -1.32 3.07
C PRO A 152 12.25 -1.47 2.04
N THR A 153 13.20 -0.55 2.10
CA THR A 153 14.34 -0.42 1.16
C THR A 153 15.65 -0.99 1.71
N GLN A 154 15.58 -1.84 2.73
CA GLN A 154 16.75 -2.37 3.46
C GLN A 154 17.65 -1.27 4.06
N GLY A 155 17.09 -0.10 4.37
CA GLY A 155 17.83 1.03 4.91
C GLY A 155 18.71 1.75 3.87
N GLN A 156 18.40 1.60 2.57
CA GLN A 156 19.11 2.25 1.48
C GLN A 156 18.24 3.30 0.79
N ALA A 157 18.83 4.42 0.37
CA ALA A 157 18.11 5.41 -0.40
C ALA A 157 17.85 4.90 -1.83
N VAL A 158 16.57 4.66 -2.16
CA VAL A 158 16.13 4.27 -3.50
C VAL A 158 15.68 5.53 -4.26
N LEU A 159 16.29 5.76 -5.42
CA LEU A 159 16.07 6.98 -6.22
C LEU A 159 15.11 6.78 -7.40
N ALA A 160 14.70 5.54 -7.67
CA ALA A 160 13.78 5.20 -8.75
C ALA A 160 13.00 3.92 -8.44
N HIS A 161 11.73 3.91 -8.82
CA HIS A 161 10.88 2.72 -8.86
C HIS A 161 10.06 2.69 -10.16
N ARG A 162 9.28 1.63 -10.37
CA ARG A 162 8.33 1.55 -11.48
C ARG A 162 7.05 2.30 -11.13
N GLY A 163 6.35 2.81 -12.14
CA GLY A 163 4.92 3.13 -11.99
C GLY A 163 4.09 1.86 -11.83
N ILE A 164 2.82 2.03 -11.44
CA ILE A 164 1.83 0.97 -11.27
C ILE A 164 0.56 1.29 -12.06
N SER A 165 -0.10 0.27 -12.61
CA SER A 165 -1.40 0.37 -13.26
C SER A 165 -2.21 -0.88 -12.94
N ALA A 166 -3.42 -0.69 -12.42
CA ALA A 166 -4.37 -1.76 -12.15
C ALA A 166 -5.59 -1.59 -13.06
N VAL A 167 -5.98 -2.66 -13.76
CA VAL A 167 -7.11 -2.65 -14.70
C VAL A 167 -8.05 -3.79 -14.34
N ARG A 168 -9.35 -3.49 -14.25
CA ARG A 168 -10.42 -4.50 -14.22
C ARG A 168 -11.01 -4.61 -15.61
N MET A 169 -10.99 -5.81 -16.19
CA MET A 169 -11.60 -6.09 -17.49
C MET A 169 -12.88 -6.87 -17.29
N ALA A 170 -13.85 -6.67 -18.18
CA ALA A 170 -15.06 -7.47 -18.23
C ALA A 170 -15.22 -8.00 -19.66
N PHE A 171 -15.34 -9.30 -19.80
CA PHE A 171 -15.55 -9.99 -21.07
C PHE A 171 -17.00 -10.45 -21.15
N GLU A 172 -17.65 -10.14 -22.26
CA GLU A 172 -19.02 -10.54 -22.53
C GLU A 172 -19.07 -11.69 -23.55
N GLY A 173 -20.03 -12.58 -23.33
CA GLY A 173 -20.30 -13.75 -24.14
C GLY A 173 -21.80 -14.02 -24.21
N ARG A 174 -22.18 -15.10 -24.88
CA ARG A 174 -23.58 -15.52 -25.01
C ARG A 174 -23.76 -16.92 -24.44
N ALA A 175 -24.57 -17.04 -23.40
CA ALA A 175 -24.86 -18.31 -22.76
C ALA A 175 -25.51 -19.31 -23.73
N GLY A 176 -25.17 -20.59 -23.55
CA GLY A 176 -25.68 -21.70 -24.35
C GLY A 176 -25.06 -23.02 -23.91
N HIS A 177 -25.36 -24.10 -24.63
CA HIS A 177 -24.75 -25.40 -24.36
C HIS A 177 -23.35 -25.45 -24.98
N ALA A 178 -22.36 -25.98 -24.24
CA ALA A 178 -20.97 -26.02 -24.71
C ALA A 178 -20.75 -26.86 -25.98
N SER A 179 -21.71 -27.74 -26.33
CA SER A 179 -21.68 -28.52 -27.57
C SER A 179 -22.21 -27.77 -28.81
N ALA A 180 -22.64 -26.52 -28.67
CA ALA A 180 -23.06 -25.72 -29.81
C ALA A 180 -21.86 -25.45 -30.74
N GLU A 181 -22.08 -25.48 -32.05
CA GLU A 181 -21.02 -25.29 -33.07
C GLU A 181 -20.26 -23.97 -32.88
N ASN A 182 -20.94 -22.93 -32.41
CA ASN A 182 -20.39 -21.60 -32.17
C ASN A 182 -19.88 -21.37 -30.73
N ALA A 183 -19.79 -22.39 -29.88
CA ALA A 183 -19.35 -22.23 -28.49
C ALA A 183 -17.95 -21.58 -28.36
N LEU A 184 -17.07 -21.82 -29.34
CA LEU A 184 -15.72 -21.25 -29.37
C LEU A 184 -15.66 -19.72 -29.52
N SER A 185 -16.67 -19.10 -30.12
CA SER A 185 -16.73 -17.65 -30.33
C SER A 185 -17.63 -16.93 -29.32
N LEU A 186 -18.53 -17.65 -28.66
CA LEU A 186 -19.51 -17.07 -27.73
C LEU A 186 -19.06 -17.03 -26.27
N SER A 187 -18.01 -17.76 -25.88
CA SER A 187 -17.59 -17.86 -24.49
C SER A 187 -16.74 -16.66 -24.04
N ALA A 188 -17.20 -15.95 -23.02
CA ALA A 188 -16.44 -14.88 -22.38
C ALA A 188 -15.10 -15.38 -21.80
N VAL A 189 -15.09 -16.57 -21.21
CA VAL A 189 -13.86 -17.19 -20.67
C VAL A 189 -12.87 -17.50 -21.79
N HIS A 190 -13.32 -17.98 -22.95
CA HIS A 190 -12.41 -18.20 -24.09
C HIS A 190 -11.80 -16.88 -24.58
N ASN A 191 -12.59 -15.81 -24.61
CA ASN A 191 -12.09 -14.49 -24.99
C ASN A 191 -11.05 -13.96 -23.98
N ALA A 192 -11.29 -14.13 -22.67
CA ALA A 192 -10.34 -13.79 -21.62
C ALA A 192 -9.02 -14.57 -21.76
N MET A 193 -9.08 -15.87 -22.07
CA MET A 193 -7.88 -16.69 -22.30
C MET A 193 -7.07 -16.22 -23.51
N ARG A 194 -7.73 -15.95 -24.65
CA ARG A 194 -7.06 -15.44 -25.85
C ARG A 194 -6.39 -14.08 -25.61
N TRP A 195 -7.10 -13.17 -24.94
CA TRP A 195 -6.55 -11.89 -24.54
C TRP A 195 -5.33 -12.08 -23.62
N GLY A 196 -5.42 -12.97 -22.63
CA GLY A 196 -4.35 -13.24 -21.67
C GLY A 196 -3.07 -13.75 -22.35
N THR A 197 -3.20 -14.71 -23.28
CA THR A 197 -2.06 -15.17 -24.08
C THR A 197 -1.43 -14.03 -24.88
N ALA A 198 -2.23 -13.25 -25.61
CA ALA A 198 -1.71 -12.13 -26.40
C ALA A 198 -1.02 -11.06 -25.52
N ALA A 199 -1.55 -10.79 -24.32
CA ALA A 199 -0.94 -9.87 -23.36
C ALA A 199 0.41 -10.39 -22.83
N LEU A 200 0.51 -11.70 -22.55
CA LEU A 200 1.76 -12.33 -22.13
C LEU A 200 2.82 -12.27 -23.24
N ASP A 201 2.46 -12.60 -24.48
CA ASP A 201 3.36 -12.52 -25.64
C ASP A 201 3.89 -11.09 -25.84
N TYR A 202 3.00 -10.10 -25.70
CA TYR A 202 3.39 -8.69 -25.76
C TYR A 202 4.40 -8.31 -24.67
N VAL A 203 4.17 -8.74 -23.42
CA VAL A 203 5.05 -8.45 -22.28
C VAL A 203 6.41 -9.14 -22.43
N GLU A 204 6.44 -10.36 -22.96
CA GLU A 204 7.68 -11.07 -23.27
C GLU A 204 8.51 -10.29 -24.30
N ALA A 205 7.86 -9.74 -25.34
CA ALA A 205 8.55 -8.87 -26.30
C ALA A 205 9.14 -7.59 -25.67
N GLN A 206 8.62 -7.14 -24.52
CA GLN A 206 9.14 -5.97 -23.79
C GLN A 206 10.34 -6.29 -22.87
N GLN A 207 10.82 -7.53 -22.77
CA GLN A 207 11.93 -7.90 -21.88
C GLN A 207 13.27 -7.21 -22.20
N HIS A 208 13.38 -6.50 -23.31
CA HIS A 208 14.55 -5.71 -23.69
C HIS A 208 14.62 -4.33 -22.99
N LEU A 209 13.52 -3.82 -22.43
CA LEU A 209 13.47 -2.49 -21.81
C LEU A 209 14.36 -2.41 -20.56
N ARG A 210 15.09 -1.30 -20.38
CA ARG A 210 16.03 -1.08 -19.27
C ARG A 210 15.90 0.31 -18.69
N PHE A 211 16.00 0.43 -17.36
CA PHE A 211 16.17 1.70 -16.66
C PHE A 211 16.80 1.46 -15.29
N GLY A 212 17.97 2.05 -14.99
CA GLY A 212 18.56 2.00 -13.64
C GLY A 212 18.70 0.59 -13.03
N GLY A 213 19.01 -0.43 -13.85
CA GLY A 213 19.08 -1.84 -13.41
C GLY A 213 17.75 -2.61 -13.46
N LEU A 214 16.62 -1.92 -13.62
CA LEU A 214 15.31 -2.54 -13.84
C LEU A 214 15.20 -3.06 -15.28
N THR A 215 14.60 -4.25 -15.45
CA THR A 215 14.44 -4.93 -16.74
C THR A 215 12.99 -5.29 -17.06
N GLY A 216 12.59 -5.11 -18.32
CA GLY A 216 11.30 -5.54 -18.84
C GLY A 216 10.09 -4.79 -18.28
N LEU A 217 8.89 -5.25 -18.66
CA LEU A 217 7.61 -4.82 -18.12
C LEU A 217 7.11 -5.87 -17.12
N ARG A 218 6.83 -5.44 -15.88
CA ARG A 218 6.21 -6.33 -14.89
C ARG A 218 4.70 -6.31 -15.11
N PHE A 219 4.14 -7.47 -15.38
CA PHE A 219 2.73 -7.66 -15.71
C PHE A 219 2.21 -8.88 -14.95
N ASN A 220 0.95 -8.81 -14.52
CA ASN A 220 0.30 -9.86 -13.76
C ASN A 220 -1.19 -9.90 -14.08
N ILE A 221 -1.71 -11.05 -14.48
CA ILE A 221 -3.15 -11.33 -14.49
C ILE A 221 -3.49 -11.90 -13.10
N GLY A 222 -3.85 -11.01 -12.17
CA GLY A 222 -3.97 -11.37 -10.76
C GLY A 222 -5.24 -12.14 -10.39
N ARG A 223 -6.29 -12.06 -11.22
CA ARG A 223 -7.57 -12.74 -11.00
C ARG A 223 -8.26 -12.97 -12.33
N VAL A 224 -8.90 -14.13 -12.46
CA VAL A 224 -9.83 -14.45 -13.55
C VAL A 224 -10.99 -15.21 -12.93
N GLU A 225 -12.21 -14.72 -13.11
CA GLU A 225 -13.43 -15.39 -12.66
C GLU A 225 -14.50 -15.37 -13.75
N GLY A 226 -15.12 -16.51 -14.04
CA GLY A 226 -16.17 -16.57 -15.06
C GLY A 226 -16.74 -17.96 -15.26
N GLY A 227 -17.94 -18.01 -15.86
CA GLY A 227 -18.68 -19.25 -16.05
C GLY A 227 -19.44 -19.74 -14.82
N ILE A 228 -20.18 -20.84 -14.99
CA ILE A 228 -21.05 -21.43 -13.95
C ILE A 228 -20.89 -22.95 -13.87
N LYS A 229 -20.95 -23.63 -15.02
CA LYS A 229 -20.84 -25.09 -15.14
C LYS A 229 -19.99 -25.46 -16.35
N ALA A 230 -19.34 -26.61 -16.29
CA ALA A 230 -18.46 -27.09 -17.34
C ALA A 230 -19.12 -27.19 -18.73
N ASN A 231 -20.39 -27.58 -18.81
CA ASN A 231 -21.11 -27.77 -20.07
C ASN A 231 -21.94 -26.55 -20.52
N MET A 232 -21.70 -25.37 -19.92
CA MET A 232 -22.38 -24.12 -20.25
C MET A 232 -21.38 -23.13 -20.82
N ILE A 233 -21.71 -22.50 -21.95
CA ILE A 233 -20.96 -21.37 -22.49
C ILE A 233 -21.02 -20.22 -21.48
N ALA A 234 -19.86 -19.72 -21.06
CA ALA A 234 -19.78 -18.63 -20.08
C ALA A 234 -20.25 -17.31 -20.71
N PRO A 235 -21.34 -16.69 -20.21
CA PRO A 235 -21.80 -15.40 -20.72
C PRO A 235 -20.96 -14.22 -20.22
N SER A 236 -20.17 -14.42 -19.15
CA SER A 236 -19.32 -13.38 -18.57
C SER A 236 -18.04 -13.96 -17.99
N ALA A 237 -17.00 -13.13 -17.98
CA ALA A 237 -15.77 -13.32 -17.22
C ALA A 237 -15.21 -11.94 -16.80
N GLU A 238 -14.58 -11.88 -15.63
CA GLU A 238 -13.83 -10.73 -15.10
C GLU A 238 -12.36 -11.11 -14.93
#